data_AF-A0A9E5YQA9-F1
#
_entry.id   AF-A0A9E5YQA9-F1
#
_cell.length_a   1.000
_cell.length_b   1.000
_cell.length_c   1.000
_cell.angle_alpha   90.00
_cell.angle_beta   90.00
_cell.angle_gamma   90.00
#
_symmetry.space_group_name_H-M   'P 1'
#
loop_
_entity.id
_entity.type
_entity.pdbx_description
1 polymer ?
#
loop_
_entity_poly.entity_id
_entity_poly.type
_entity_poly.pdbx_seq_one_letter_code
_entity_poly.pdbx_strand_id
1 'polypeptide(L)' 'MLNKRELTEADIRTKFITPAIEQAGWDKITQFREEVYFTDGPIIPSAEQYLKAVKKLENLISG' A
#
# COMPACT_ATOMS: atom_id res chain seq x y z
N MET A 1 6.30 16.37 -26.71
CA MET A 1 6.00 16.46 -25.27
C MET A 1 5.72 15.05 -24.78
N LEU A 2 6.33 14.65 -23.65
CA LEU A 2 6.05 13.36 -23.03
C LEU A 2 4.59 13.34 -22.55
N ASN A 3 3.79 12.43 -23.11
CA ASN A 3 2.41 12.28 -22.71
C ASN A 3 2.36 11.55 -21.36
N LYS A 4 1.78 12.18 -20.33
CA LYS A 4 1.71 11.60 -18.99
C LYS A 4 0.93 10.28 -18.96
N ARG A 5 0.02 10.06 -19.93
CA ARG A 5 -0.76 8.82 -20.05
C ARG A 5 0.05 7.62 -20.55
N GLU A 6 1.23 7.86 -21.12
CA GLU A 6 2.13 6.82 -21.63
C GLU A 6 3.17 6.40 -20.58
N LEU A 7 3.17 7.05 -19.41
CA LEU A 7 4.12 6.79 -18.34
C LEU A 7 3.57 5.80 -17.33
N THR A 8 4.47 4.95 -16.83
CA THR A 8 4.16 4.06 -15.71
C THR A 8 3.97 4.86 -14.42
N GLU A 9 3.36 4.23 -13.42
CA GLU A 9 3.23 4.84 -12.08
C GLU A 9 4.59 5.21 -11.48
N ALA A 10 5.60 4.33 -11.65
CA ALA A 10 6.98 4.60 -11.25
C ALA A 10 7.63 5.79 -11.99
N ASP A 11 7.37 5.90 -13.31
CA ASP A 11 7.84 7.05 -14.09
C ASP A 11 7.22 8.36 -13.61
N ILE A 12 5.92 8.36 -13.32
CA ILE A 12 5.22 9.55 -12.81
C ILE A 12 5.77 9.96 -11.45
N ARG A 13 5.98 8.99 -10.55
CA ARG A 13 6.54 9.22 -9.24
C ARG A 13 7.93 9.87 -9.32
N THR A 14 8.83 9.25 -10.08
CA THR A 14 10.23 9.67 -10.20
C THR A 14 10.40 10.99 -10.94
N LYS A 15 9.63 11.22 -12.01
CA LYS A 15 9.82 12.37 -12.90
C LYS A 15 9.03 13.60 -12.47
N PHE A 16 8.00 13.45 -11.64
CA PHE A 16 7.10 14.56 -11.27
C PHE A 16 6.84 14.70 -9.78
N ILE A 17 6.56 13.61 -9.05
CA ILE A 17 6.15 13.70 -7.64
C ILE A 17 7.36 13.95 -6.73
N THR A 18 8.39 13.08 -6.80
CA THR A 18 9.60 13.20 -5.96
C THR A 18 10.28 14.57 -6.12
N PRO A 19 10.50 15.09 -7.35
CA PRO A 19 11.09 16.42 -7.52
C PRO A 19 10.22 17.57 -7.02
N ALA A 20 8.89 17.44 -7.07
CA ALA A 20 7.97 18.46 -6.55
C ALA A 20 7.99 18.54 -5.03
N ILE A 21 8.14 17.41 -4.35
CA ILE A 21 8.28 17.35 -2.89
C ILE A 21 9.62 17.95 -2.45
N GLU A 22 10.71 17.62 -3.16
CA GLU A 22 12.03 18.24 -2.93
C GLU A 22 12.00 19.76 -3.16
N GLN A 23 11.32 20.23 -4.21
CA GLN A 23 11.13 21.67 -4.46
C GLN A 23 10.28 22.37 -3.40
N ALA A 24 9.36 21.65 -2.74
CA ALA A 24 8.60 22.16 -1.60
C ALA A 24 9.44 22.29 -0.32
N GLY A 25 10.74 21.95 -0.38
CA GLY A 25 11.69 22.08 0.74
C GLY A 25 11.71 20.89 1.69
N TRP A 26 11.16 19.74 1.29
CA TRP A 26 11.22 18.52 2.08
C TRP A 26 12.50 17.75 1.76
N ASP A 27 13.24 17.38 2.80
CA ASP A 27 14.45 16.58 2.69
C ASP A 27 14.11 15.09 2.49
N LYS A 28 14.61 14.53 1.38
CA LYS A 28 14.32 13.15 0.95
C LYS A 28 14.85 12.07 1.88
N ILE A 29 15.89 12.35 2.64
CA ILE A 29 16.53 11.36 3.51
C ILE A 29 15.82 11.33 4.87
N THR A 30 15.36 12.50 5.32
CA THR A 30 14.91 12.69 6.70
C THR A 30 13.39 12.84 6.83
N GLN A 31 12.68 13.35 5.82
CA GLN A 31 11.30 13.80 5.98
C GLN A 31 10.26 13.02 5.18
N PHE A 32 10.65 12.31 4.11
CA PHE A 32 9.70 11.47 3.37
C PHE A 32 10.36 10.18 2.89
N ARG A 33 9.54 9.13 2.71
CA ARG A 33 9.99 7.83 2.24
C ARG A 33 8.99 7.30 1.23
N GLU A 34 9.49 6.70 0.17
CA GLU A 34 8.68 6.05 -0.85
C GLU A 34 8.48 4.57 -0.49
N GLU A 35 7.32 4.00 -0.85
CA GLU A 35 7.00 2.57 -0.69
C GLU A 35 7.17 2.01 0.74
N VAL A 36 6.87 2.82 1.76
CA VAL A 36 6.85 2.33 3.14
C VAL A 36 5.59 1.52 3.39
N TYR A 37 5.78 0.23 3.63
CA TYR A 37 4.73 -0.62 4.19
C TYR A 37 4.46 -0.17 5.63
N PHE A 38 3.28 0.44 5.85
CA PHE A 38 2.84 0.90 7.18
C PHE A 38 2.23 -0.23 8.03
N THR A 39 2.09 -1.43 7.44
CA THR A 39 1.61 -2.63 8.10
C THR A 39 2.77 -3.58 8.36
N ASP A 40 2.84 -4.16 9.56
CA ASP A 40 3.86 -5.14 9.99
C ASP A 40 3.79 -6.51 9.27
N GLY A 41 3.34 -6.53 8.03
CA GLY A 41 3.07 -7.73 7.25
C GLY A 41 1.60 -8.16 7.29
N PRO A 42 1.27 -9.32 6.69
CA PRO A 42 -0.09 -9.84 6.69
C PRO A 42 -0.55 -10.14 8.12
N ILE A 43 -1.78 -9.74 8.45
CA ILE A 43 -2.44 -10.15 9.69
C ILE A 43 -2.70 -11.66 9.58
N ILE A 44 -1.82 -12.47 10.17
CA ILE A 44 -2.02 -13.91 10.31
C ILE A 44 -3.00 -14.11 11.48
N PRO A 45 -4.24 -14.58 11.25
CA PRO A 45 -5.19 -14.81 12.33
C PRO A 45 -4.66 -15.92 13.25
N SER A 46 -4.98 -15.85 14.54
CA SER A 46 -4.76 -17.01 15.41
C SER A 46 -5.60 -18.20 14.91
N ALA A 47 -5.16 -19.42 15.23
CA ALA A 47 -5.92 -20.64 14.90
C ALA A 47 -7.38 -20.55 15.40
N GLU A 48 -7.60 -19.92 16.56
CA GLU A 48 -8.94 -19.70 17.11
C GLU A 48 -9.79 -18.74 16.26
N GLN A 49 -9.21 -17.63 15.79
CA GLN A 49 -9.90 -16.67 14.93
C GLN A 49 -10.27 -17.30 13.58
N TYR A 50 -9.36 -18.11 13.02
CA TYR A 50 -9.62 -18.88 11.80
C TYR A 50 -10.79 -19.86 11.98
N LEU A 51 -10.77 -20.65 13.06
CA LEU A 51 -11.85 -21.62 13.37
C LEU A 51 -13.21 -20.93 13.56
N LYS A 52 -13.24 -19.76 14.23
CA LYS A 52 -14.46 -18.97 14.38
C LYS A 52 -15.02 -18.49 13.03
N ALA A 53 -14.14 -18.04 12.13
CA ALA A 53 -14.55 -17.63 10.80
C ALA A 53 -15.12 -18.79 9.98
N VAL A 54 -14.46 -19.96 10.00
CA VAL A 54 -14.93 -21.18 9.32
C VAL A 54 -16.31 -21.59 9.84
N LYS A 55 -16.49 -21.67 11.16
CA LYS A 55 -17.78 -22.07 11.76
C LYS A 55 -18.92 -21.11 11.41
N LYS A 56 -18.62 -19.81 11.30
CA LYS A 56 -19.61 -18.81 10.86
C LYS A 56 -20.04 -19.05 9.40
N LEU A 57 -19.10 -19.40 8.52
CA LEU A 57 -19.42 -19.73 7.13
C LEU A 57 -20.23 -21.02 7.01
N GLU A 58 -19.88 -22.06 7.77
CA GLU A 58 -20.64 -23.32 7.80
C GLU A 58 -22.10 -23.10 8.19
N ASN A 59 -22.35 -22.29 9.22
CA ASN A 59 -23.70 -21.97 9.67
C ASN A 59 -24.53 -21.18 8.65
N LEU A 60 -23.88 -20.38 7.80
CA LEU A 60 -24.54 -19.62 6.73
C LEU A 60 -24.89 -20.48 5.51
N ILE A 61 -24.14 -21.56 5.28
CA ILE A 61 -24.38 -22.50 4.16
C ILE A 61 -25.40 -23.57 4.57
N SER A 62 -25.47 -23.88 5.87
CA SER A 62 -26.34 -24.93 6.41
C SER A 62 -27.74 -24.45 6.80
N GLY A 63 -27.99 -23.13 6.73
CA GLY A 63 -29.29 -22.51 7.01
C GLY A 63 -29.98 -22.07 5.73
#